data_AF-A0AAV7UBE5-F1
#
_entry.id   AF-A0AAV7UBE5-F1
#
_cell.length_a   1.000
_cell.length_b   1.000
_cell.length_c   1.000
_cell.angle_alpha   90.00
_cell.angle_beta   90.00
_cell.angle_gamma   90.00
#
_symmetry.space_group_name_H-M   'P 1'
#
loop_
_entity.id
_entity.type
_entity.pdbx_description
1 polymer ?
#
loop_
_entity_poly.entity_id
_entity_poly.type
_entity_poly.pdbx_seq_one_letter_code
_entity_poly.pdbx_strand_id
1 'polypeptide(L)'
;MKEFQTETRIESRRARVATKRLQGTVRKVAKSCTQIEAKLCTMDERIVAVEEDVDTLKQQNAMQESQMTDKRWKLEDFENRQRRNNLRFLGIEEGLEGNDIRSYMIKLLQGGISRTEPLGLE
;
A
#
# COMPACT_ATOMS: atom_id res chain seq x y z
N MET A 1 48.04 -0.21 -69.40
CA MET A 1 46.61 0.15 -69.63
C MET A 1 45.62 -0.94 -69.24
N LYS A 2 45.79 -2.21 -69.66
CA LYS A 2 44.83 -3.28 -69.32
C LYS A 2 44.76 -3.59 -67.81
N GLU A 3 45.89 -3.60 -67.11
CA GLU A 3 45.95 -3.87 -65.66
C GLU A 3 45.24 -2.80 -64.82
N PHE A 4 45.44 -1.52 -65.15
CA PHE A 4 44.74 -0.40 -64.51
C PHE A 4 43.20 -0.48 -64.66
N GLN A 5 42.71 -0.92 -65.82
CA GLN A 5 41.27 -1.16 -66.05
C GLN A 5 40.73 -2.35 -65.26
N THR A 6 41.59 -3.32 -64.91
CA THR A 6 41.19 -4.46 -64.08
C THR A 6 41.14 -4.11 -62.59
N GLU A 7 42.09 -3.31 -62.08
CA GLU A 7 42.10 -2.87 -60.68
C GLU A 7 40.89 -1.99 -60.35
N THR A 8 40.60 -1.00 -61.21
CA THR A 8 39.40 -0.14 -61.08
C THR A 8 38.10 -0.94 -61.10
N ARG A 9 38.01 -2.01 -61.90
CA ARG A 9 36.86 -2.94 -61.89
C ARG A 9 36.74 -3.72 -60.58
N ILE A 10 37.86 -4.16 -60.01
CA ILE A 10 37.88 -4.89 -58.73
C ILE A 10 37.45 -3.98 -57.58
N GLU A 11 37.97 -2.76 -57.53
CA GLU A 11 37.58 -1.76 -56.51
C GLU A 11 36.10 -1.38 -56.62
N SER A 12 35.59 -1.13 -57.83
CA SER A 12 34.16 -0.86 -58.05
C SER A 12 33.28 -2.03 -57.59
N ARG A 13 33.73 -3.28 -57.81
CA ARG A 13 33.03 -4.48 -57.32
C ARG A 13 33.05 -4.56 -55.79
N ARG A 14 34.19 -4.27 -55.15
CA ARG A 14 34.30 -4.23 -53.67
C ARG A 14 33.40 -3.16 -53.07
N ALA A 15 33.39 -1.96 -53.64
CA ALA A 15 32.50 -0.87 -53.25
C ALA A 15 31.03 -1.28 -53.33
N ARG A 16 30.59 -1.88 -54.45
CA ARG A 16 29.21 -2.39 -54.61
C ARG A 16 28.82 -3.43 -53.55
N VAL A 17 29.73 -4.35 -53.21
CA VAL A 17 29.48 -5.36 -52.17
C VAL A 17 29.35 -4.69 -50.80
N ALA A 18 30.22 -3.73 -50.48
CA ALA A 18 30.15 -2.95 -49.24
C ALA A 18 28.84 -2.17 -49.14
N THR A 19 28.43 -1.46 -50.20
CA THR A 19 27.15 -0.74 -50.24
C THR A 19 25.97 -1.67 -50.03
N LYS A 20 25.98 -2.87 -50.64
CA LYS A 20 24.91 -3.87 -50.45
C LYS A 20 24.85 -4.39 -49.00
N ARG A 21 25.99 -4.58 -48.34
CA ARG A 21 26.07 -4.97 -46.92
C ARG A 21 25.55 -3.85 -46.00
N LEU A 22 25.94 -2.60 -46.27
CA LEU A 22 25.44 -1.44 -45.54
C LEU A 22 23.93 -1.29 -45.70
N GLN A 23 23.40 -1.40 -46.93
CA GLN A 23 21.96 -1.39 -47.17
C GLN A 23 21.22 -2.50 -46.39
N GLY A 24 21.79 -3.71 -46.34
CA GLY A 24 21.24 -4.80 -45.54
C GLY A 24 21.20 -4.48 -44.04
N THR A 25 22.26 -3.86 -43.53
CA THR A 25 22.37 -3.46 -42.12
C THR A 25 21.40 -2.33 -41.78
N VAL A 26 21.33 -1.29 -42.62
CA VAL A 26 20.37 -0.17 -42.47
C VAL A 26 18.94 -0.69 -42.46
N ARG A 27 18.58 -1.65 -43.34
CA ARG A 27 17.25 -2.27 -43.33
C ARG A 27 16.96 -3.04 -42.04
N LYS A 28 17.95 -3.75 -41.49
CA LYS A 28 17.79 -4.46 -40.20
C LYS A 28 17.59 -3.48 -39.05
N VAL A 29 18.37 -2.41 -39.02
CA VAL A 29 18.25 -1.35 -38.00
C VAL A 29 16.87 -0.69 -38.11
N ALA A 30 16.44 -0.28 -39.30
CA ALA A 30 15.11 0.32 -39.52
C ALA A 30 13.97 -0.60 -39.05
N LYS A 31 14.06 -1.91 -39.33
CA LYS A 31 13.10 -2.90 -38.81
C LYS A 31 13.13 -3.02 -37.29
N SER A 32 14.31 -2.91 -36.68
CA SER A 32 14.45 -2.98 -35.23
C SER A 32 13.90 -1.72 -34.56
N CYS A 33 14.15 -0.54 -35.13
CA CYS A 33 13.60 0.74 -34.66
C CYS A 33 12.07 0.71 -34.67
N THR A 34 11.45 0.31 -35.79
CA THR A 34 9.97 0.20 -35.89
C THR A 34 9.38 -0.80 -34.90
N GLN A 35 10.06 -1.92 -34.63
CA GLN A 35 9.63 -2.86 -33.59
C GLN A 35 9.74 -2.28 -32.17
N ILE A 36 10.79 -1.49 -31.91
CA ILE A 36 10.97 -0.81 -30.62
C ILE A 36 9.91 0.27 -30.44
N GLU A 37 9.64 1.07 -31.47
CA GLU A 37 8.57 2.09 -31.46
C GLU A 37 7.22 1.47 -31.13
N ALA A 38 6.86 0.36 -31.78
CA ALA A 38 5.62 -0.35 -31.49
C ALA A 38 5.56 -0.85 -30.04
N LYS A 39 6.67 -1.40 -29.52
CA LYS A 39 6.75 -1.83 -28.11
C LYS A 39 6.62 -0.66 -27.14
N LEU A 40 7.25 0.47 -27.44
CA LEU A 40 7.16 1.68 -26.62
C LEU A 40 5.72 2.19 -26.55
N CYS A 41 5.00 2.28 -27.68
CA CYS A 41 3.58 2.64 -27.65
C CYS A 41 2.76 1.70 -26.75
N THR A 42 2.94 0.39 -26.88
CA THR A 42 2.21 -0.55 -26.01
C THR A 42 2.61 -0.45 -24.53
N MET A 43 3.84 -0.06 -24.24
CA MET A 43 4.29 0.17 -22.86
C MET A 43 3.70 1.44 -22.29
N ASP A 44 3.67 2.53 -23.07
CA ASP A 44 3.08 3.81 -22.66
C ASP A 44 1.59 3.65 -22.36
N GLU A 45 0.82 2.97 -23.22
CA GLU A 45 -0.59 2.67 -22.98
C GLU A 45 -0.79 1.88 -21.68
N ARG A 46 0.07 0.89 -21.41
CA ARG A 46 0.01 0.10 -20.17
C ARG A 46 0.40 0.91 -18.94
N ILE A 47 1.34 1.85 -19.07
CA ILE A 47 1.73 2.73 -17.97
C ILE A 47 0.55 3.64 -17.61
N VAL A 48 -0.08 4.27 -18.59
CA VAL A 48 -1.26 5.13 -18.36
C VAL A 48 -2.37 4.36 -17.65
N ALA A 49 -2.70 3.15 -18.11
CA ALA A 49 -3.73 2.33 -17.47
C ALA A 49 -3.37 1.98 -16.01
N VAL A 50 -2.10 1.64 -15.74
CA VAL A 50 -1.64 1.35 -14.38
C VAL A 50 -1.68 2.59 -13.49
N GLU A 51 -1.34 3.77 -14.03
CA GLU A 51 -1.40 5.03 -13.29
C GLU A 51 -2.85 5.37 -12.90
N GLU A 52 -3.81 5.21 -13.82
CA GLU A 52 -5.25 5.39 -13.56
C GLU A 52 -5.77 4.43 -12.48
N ASP A 53 -5.38 3.16 -12.55
CA ASP A 53 -5.76 2.15 -11.55
C ASP A 53 -5.19 2.49 -10.17
N VAL A 54 -3.92 2.91 -10.11
CA VAL A 54 -3.25 3.30 -8.86
C VAL A 54 -3.95 4.49 -8.22
N ASP A 55 -4.34 5.50 -9.00
CA ASP A 55 -5.05 6.66 -8.47
C ASP A 55 -6.46 6.32 -7.99
N THR A 56 -7.15 5.44 -8.70
CA THR A 56 -8.45 4.90 -8.25
C THR A 56 -8.31 4.15 -6.93
N LEU A 57 -7.30 3.28 -6.80
CA LEU A 57 -7.04 2.54 -5.56
C LEU A 57 -6.68 3.46 -4.40
N LYS A 58 -5.90 4.52 -4.62
CA LYS A 58 -5.58 5.52 -3.59
C LYS A 58 -6.84 6.22 -3.09
N GLN A 59 -7.74 6.62 -3.99
CA GLN A 59 -9.00 7.26 -3.60
C GLN A 59 -9.90 6.32 -2.80
N GLN A 60 -10.01 5.07 -3.22
CA GLN A 60 -10.78 4.05 -2.50
C GLN A 60 -10.21 3.80 -1.11
N ASN A 61 -8.88 3.71 -0.99
CA ASN A 61 -8.22 3.48 0.29
C ASN A 61 -8.44 4.66 1.25
N ALA A 62 -8.29 5.90 0.79
CA ALA A 62 -8.57 7.09 1.59
C ALA A 62 -10.04 7.14 2.09
N MET A 63 -10.99 6.76 1.22
CA MET A 63 -12.40 6.65 1.59
C MET A 63 -12.62 5.57 2.65
N GLN A 64 -12.00 4.39 2.49
CA GLN A 64 -12.10 3.30 3.45
C GLN A 64 -11.49 3.65 4.80
N GLU A 65 -10.33 4.31 4.83
CA GLU A 65 -9.69 4.81 6.05
C GLU A 65 -10.61 5.76 6.80
N SER A 66 -11.20 6.74 6.11
CA SER A 66 -12.17 7.68 6.71
C SER A 66 -13.39 6.96 7.28
N GLN A 67 -13.95 5.99 6.55
CA GLN A 67 -15.08 5.20 7.05
C GLN A 67 -14.70 4.34 8.27
N MET A 68 -13.48 3.80 8.29
CA MET A 68 -12.98 3.02 9.42
C MET A 68 -12.78 3.88 10.66
N THR A 69 -12.23 5.09 10.51
CA THR A 69 -12.12 6.03 11.63
C THR A 69 -13.49 6.39 12.18
N ASP A 70 -14.46 6.72 11.32
CA ASP A 70 -15.81 7.09 11.75
C ASP A 70 -16.52 5.94 12.47
N LYS A 71 -16.39 4.71 11.95
CA LYS A 71 -16.94 3.51 12.59
C LYS A 71 -16.28 3.26 13.95
N ARG A 72 -14.96 3.43 14.06
CA ARG A 72 -14.23 3.29 15.32
C ARG A 72 -14.73 4.29 16.37
N TRP A 73 -14.88 5.56 16.02
CA TRP A 73 -15.43 6.58 16.92
C TRP A 73 -16.84 6.24 17.39
N LYS A 74 -17.70 5.75 16.49
CA LYS A 74 -19.05 5.31 16.86
C LYS A 74 -19.02 4.13 17.83
N LEU A 75 -18.16 3.14 17.59
CA LEU A 75 -18.01 1.98 18.48
C LEU A 75 -17.54 2.40 19.87
N GLU A 76 -16.56 3.29 19.94
CA GLU A 76 -16.06 3.83 21.21
C GLU A 76 -17.15 4.59 21.98
N ASP A 77 -17.92 5.46 21.31
CA ASP A 77 -19.05 6.15 21.93
C ASP A 77 -20.13 5.15 22.42
N PHE A 78 -20.43 4.12 21.64
CA PHE A 78 -21.35 3.06 22.07
C PHE A 78 -20.84 2.31 23.30
N GLU A 79 -19.57 1.89 23.31
CA GLU A 79 -18.98 1.18 24.44
C GLU A 79 -18.99 2.05 25.71
N ASN A 80 -18.63 3.33 25.58
CA ASN A 80 -18.66 4.29 26.68
C ASN A 80 -20.08 4.53 27.21
N ARG A 81 -21.10 4.59 26.33
CA ARG A 81 -22.51 4.71 26.73
C ARG A 81 -23.00 3.46 27.44
N GLN A 82 -22.68 2.29 26.91
CA GLN A 82 -23.10 1.01 27.48
C GLN A 82 -22.47 0.78 28.86
N ARG A 83 -21.22 1.18 29.06
CA ARG A 83 -20.49 1.01 30.33
C ARG A 83 -20.57 2.21 31.27
N ARG A 84 -21.30 3.27 30.92
CA ARG A 84 -21.34 4.53 31.67
C ARG A 84 -21.66 4.35 33.16
N ASN A 85 -22.52 3.39 33.49
CA ASN A 85 -22.96 3.13 34.85
C ASN A 85 -22.21 1.96 35.51
N ASN A 86 -21.23 1.38 34.83
CA ASN A 86 -20.45 0.28 35.36
C ASN A 86 -19.31 0.85 36.19
N LEU A 87 -19.23 0.43 37.45
CA LEU A 87 -18.11 0.73 38.33
C LEU A 87 -17.15 -0.46 38.34
N ARG A 88 -15.85 -0.17 38.30
CA ARG A 88 -14.80 -1.20 38.41
C ARG A 88 -14.19 -1.12 39.81
N PHE A 89 -14.33 -2.19 40.58
CA PHE A 89 -13.74 -2.32 41.90
C PHE A 89 -12.42 -3.09 41.77
N LEU A 90 -11.34 -2.53 42.32
CA LEU A 90 -9.98 -3.08 42.26
C LEU A 90 -9.46 -3.28 43.68
N GLY A 91 -8.58 -4.27 43.87
CA GLY A 91 -7.97 -4.55 45.19
C GLY A 91 -8.90 -5.25 46.19
N ILE A 92 -9.96 -5.90 45.72
CA ILE A 92 -10.80 -6.77 46.55
C ILE A 92 -10.17 -8.17 46.55
N GLU A 93 -9.87 -8.71 47.73
CA GLU A 93 -9.40 -10.09 47.85
C GLU A 93 -10.52 -11.09 47.51
N GLU A 94 -10.17 -12.12 46.74
CA GLU A 94 -11.11 -13.14 46.29
C GLU A 94 -11.67 -13.96 47.48
N GLY A 95 -12.98 -14.23 47.47
CA GLY A 95 -13.64 -15.07 48.47
C GLY A 95 -14.20 -14.33 49.70
N LEU A 96 -13.90 -13.04 49.88
CA LEU A 96 -14.51 -12.21 50.94
C LEU A 96 -16.02 -11.96 50.74
N GLU A 97 -16.49 -12.15 49.51
CA GLU A 97 -17.85 -11.86 49.07
C GLU A 97 -18.88 -12.87 49.61
N GLY A 98 -18.42 -14.07 49.98
CA GLY A 98 -19.29 -15.17 50.40
C GLY A 98 -20.28 -15.58 49.30
N ASN A 99 -21.53 -15.86 49.68
CA ASN A 99 -22.58 -16.32 48.74
C ASN A 99 -23.49 -15.19 48.23
N ASP A 100 -23.29 -13.93 48.68
CA ASP A 100 -24.11 -12.78 48.26
C ASP A 100 -23.26 -11.51 48.08
N ILE A 101 -22.85 -11.32 46.83
CA ILE A 101 -22.07 -10.17 46.35
C ILE A 101 -22.82 -8.84 46.60
N ARG A 102 -24.15 -8.80 46.51
CA ARG A 102 -24.89 -7.53 46.69
C ARG A 102 -24.79 -7.04 48.13
N SER A 103 -25.00 -7.94 49.08
CA SER A 103 -24.89 -7.61 50.50
C SER A 103 -23.47 -7.19 50.87
N TYR A 104 -22.45 -7.85 50.30
CA TYR A 104 -21.05 -7.46 50.47
C TYR A 104 -20.78 -6.05 49.90
N MET A 105 -21.19 -5.77 48.67
CA MET A 105 -21.00 -4.47 48.01
C MET A 105 -21.72 -3.33 48.75
N ILE A 106 -22.91 -3.55 49.29
CA ILE A 106 -23.62 -2.54 50.09
C ILE A 106 -22.81 -2.17 51.34
N LYS A 107 -22.27 -3.16 52.07
CA LYS A 107 -21.43 -2.91 53.25
C LYS A 107 -20.12 -2.20 52.89
N LEU A 108 -19.48 -2.63 51.80
CA LEU A 108 -18.24 -2.03 51.30
C LEU A 108 -18.45 -0.55 50.96
N LEU A 109 -19.51 -0.23 50.20
CA LEU A 109 -19.84 1.14 49.81
C LEU A 109 -20.24 2.00 51.00
N GLN A 110 -21.04 1.48 51.95
CA GLN A 110 -21.38 2.19 53.18
C GLN A 110 -20.13 2.50 54.02
N GLY A 111 -19.20 1.54 54.13
CA GLY A 111 -17.95 1.72 54.86
C GLY A 111 -16.98 2.69 54.20
N GLY A 112 -16.97 2.76 52.87
CA GLY A 112 -16.06 3.61 52.08
C GLY A 112 -16.58 5.04 51.85
N ILE A 113 -17.85 5.21 51.46
CA ILE A 113 -18.42 6.53 51.11
C ILE A 113 -18.65 7.39 52.36
N SER A 114 -18.88 6.77 53.53
CA SER A 114 -19.05 7.48 54.80
C SER A 114 -17.73 7.82 55.51
N ARG A 115 -16.57 7.43 54.97
CA ARG A 115 -15.25 7.82 55.50
C ARG A 115 -14.70 9.02 54.71
N THR A 116 -14.51 10.15 55.38
CA THR A 116 -13.86 11.35 54.84
C THR A 116 -12.34 11.32 54.93
N GLU A 117 -11.74 10.26 55.48
CA GLU A 117 -10.28 10.12 55.58
C GLU A 117 -9.74 9.16 54.50
N PRO A 118 -8.65 9.53 53.80
CA PRO A 118 -8.06 8.67 52.79
C PRO A 118 -7.54 7.39 53.42
N LEU A 119 -7.92 6.25 52.84
CA LEU A 119 -7.27 4.98 53.12
C LEU A 119 -5.82 5.10 52.64
N GLY A 120 -4.90 5.28 53.59
CA GLY A 120 -3.47 5.17 53.37
C GLY A 120 -3.18 3.75 52.85
N LEU A 121 -3.10 3.64 51.54
CA LEU A 121 -2.58 2.48 50.83
C LEU A 121 -1.19 2.90 50.35
N GLU A 122 -0.17 2.42 51.05
CA GLU A 122 1.21 2.32 50.54
C GLU A 122 1.29 1.24 49.46
#